data_AF-A0A2V8ACU4-F1
#
_entry.id   AF-A0A2V8ACU4-F1
#
_cell.length_a   1.000
_cell.length_b   1.000
_cell.length_c   1.000
_cell.angle_alpha   90.00
_cell.angle_beta   90.00
_cell.angle_gamma   90.00
#
_symmetry.space_group_name_H-M   'P 1'
#
loop_
_entity.id
_entity.type
_entity.pdbx_description
1 polymer ?
#
loop_
_entity_poly.entity_id
_entity_poly.type
_entity_poly.pdbx_seq_one_letter_code
_entity_poly.pdbx_strand_id
1 'polypeptide(L)'
;MIDEVTARLLEAIGRGDRDDPIVLRFLLRRFRATGRDDLRDALGPALARALDQHAGDVAMQRRAEWLTLFAEAATVSDDERMRETAGDLLAAVSRCWRSATTTAEAAAALEACLGAACVVDNRGAIAAAIDELERVVGPAYSPGEGLLDPSGAFELADQIYAASALLTAYEISGRLPYSMLAEELMQTAQRQGWDACGIIASCDAARVFGRLASLHSDDDYVAAAVVAPHADYRADAERILTRQAPRALDDPRDAAAYGLALLELLVQ
;
A
#
# COMPACT_ATOMS: atom_id res chain seq x y z
N MET A 1 -17.89 10.66 6.19
CA MET A 1 -16.68 10.71 5.36
C MET A 1 -16.47 9.43 4.53
N ILE A 2 -16.24 8.24 5.10
CA ILE A 2 -16.06 7.00 4.28
C ILE A 2 -17.26 6.73 3.35
N ASP A 3 -18.49 6.94 3.83
CA ASP A 3 -19.69 6.79 3.00
C ASP A 3 -19.78 7.83 1.87
N GLU A 4 -19.23 9.02 2.08
CA GLU A 4 -19.19 10.09 1.08
C GLU A 4 -18.18 9.76 -0.02
N VAL A 5 -16.97 9.29 0.35
CA VAL A 5 -15.99 8.72 -0.58
C VAL A 5 -16.63 7.56 -1.36
N THR A 6 -17.30 6.65 -0.67
CA THR A 6 -17.96 5.49 -1.29
C THR A 6 -18.98 5.91 -2.35
N ALA A 7 -19.88 6.83 -2.02
CA ALA A 7 -20.90 7.33 -2.95
C ALA A 7 -20.26 8.01 -4.17
N ARG A 8 -19.24 8.85 -3.95
CA ARG A 8 -18.53 9.57 -5.01
C ARG A 8 -17.82 8.63 -5.99
N LEU A 9 -17.26 7.53 -5.50
CA LEU A 9 -16.53 6.55 -6.30
C LEU A 9 -17.47 5.60 -7.05
N LEU A 10 -18.62 5.24 -6.45
CA LEU A 10 -19.67 4.50 -7.16
C LEU A 10 -20.20 5.31 -8.34
N GLU A 11 -20.41 6.62 -8.16
CA GLU A 11 -20.80 7.52 -9.24
C GLU A 11 -19.72 7.59 -10.34
N ALA A 12 -18.44 7.64 -9.96
CA ALA A 12 -17.33 7.69 -10.92
C ALA A 12 -17.27 6.43 -11.81
N ILE A 13 -17.38 5.23 -11.22
CA ILE A 13 -17.39 3.97 -11.99
C ILE A 13 -18.62 3.88 -12.90
N GLY A 14 -19.78 4.37 -12.43
CA GLY A 14 -21.02 4.36 -13.20
C GLY A 14 -20.95 5.19 -14.50
N ARG A 15 -20.02 6.15 -14.59
CA ARG A 15 -19.81 6.97 -15.80
C ARG A 15 -19.04 6.25 -16.91
N GLY A 16 -18.46 5.07 -16.62
CA GLY A 16 -17.80 4.23 -17.63
C GLY A 16 -16.41 4.70 -18.06
N ASP A 17 -15.73 5.47 -17.22
CA ASP A 17 -14.31 5.81 -17.41
C ASP A 17 -13.41 4.56 -17.26
N ARG A 18 -12.15 4.67 -17.69
CA ARG A 18 -11.14 3.61 -17.48
C ARG A 18 -11.04 3.30 -15.98
N ASP A 19 -11.13 2.03 -15.63
CA ASP A 19 -11.16 1.61 -14.23
C ASP A 19 -9.77 1.84 -13.60
N ASP A 20 -9.72 2.48 -12.43
CA ASP A 20 -8.47 2.73 -11.70
C ASP A 20 -8.28 1.69 -10.57
N PRO A 21 -7.11 1.05 -10.46
CA PRO A 21 -6.89 -0.02 -9.50
C PRO A 21 -7.01 0.43 -8.04
N ILE A 22 -6.66 1.68 -7.70
CA ILE A 22 -6.79 2.20 -6.33
C ILE A 22 -8.27 2.38 -5.98
N VAL A 23 -9.07 2.89 -6.93
CA VAL A 23 -10.52 3.06 -6.77
C VAL A 23 -11.21 1.71 -6.55
N LEU A 24 -10.93 0.73 -7.41
CA LEU A 24 -11.51 -0.60 -7.27
C LEU A 24 -11.09 -1.27 -5.95
N ARG A 25 -9.83 -1.11 -5.54
CA ARG A 25 -9.33 -1.67 -4.28
C ARG A 25 -10.04 -1.08 -3.07
N PHE A 26 -10.27 0.24 -3.04
CA PHE A 26 -11.06 0.88 -1.98
C PHE A 26 -12.46 0.28 -1.90
N LEU A 27 -13.18 0.21 -3.02
CA LEU A 27 -14.55 -0.31 -3.05
C LEU A 27 -14.61 -1.79 -2.69
N LEU A 28 -13.62 -2.58 -3.10
CA LEU A 28 -13.48 -3.98 -2.74
C LEU A 28 -13.34 -4.14 -1.21
N ARG A 29 -12.45 -3.37 -0.57
CA ARG A 29 -12.30 -3.39 0.89
C ARG A 29 -13.58 -2.90 1.59
N ARG A 30 -14.25 -1.89 1.05
CA ARG A 30 -15.55 -1.42 1.56
C ARG A 30 -16.64 -2.49 1.46
N PHE A 31 -16.67 -3.23 0.36
CA PHE A 31 -17.58 -4.36 0.18
C PHE A 31 -17.31 -5.45 1.22
N ARG A 32 -16.04 -5.85 1.41
CA ARG A 32 -15.65 -6.81 2.45
C ARG A 32 -16.10 -6.41 3.85
N ALA A 33 -16.00 -5.12 4.17
CA ALA A 33 -16.36 -4.61 5.48
C ALA A 33 -17.88 -4.50 5.72
N THR A 34 -18.71 -4.47 4.67
CA THR A 34 -20.15 -4.14 4.80
C THR A 34 -21.12 -5.13 4.18
N GLY A 35 -20.67 -5.92 3.21
CA GLY A 35 -21.52 -6.82 2.43
C GLY A 35 -22.58 -6.13 1.56
N ARG A 36 -22.53 -4.80 1.37
CA ARG A 36 -23.58 -4.06 0.63
C ARG A 36 -23.71 -4.53 -0.82
N ASP A 37 -24.95 -4.69 -1.27
CA ASP A 37 -25.27 -5.19 -2.62
C ASP A 37 -24.94 -4.18 -3.72
N ASP A 38 -25.08 -2.87 -3.48
CA ASP A 38 -24.75 -1.85 -4.47
C ASP A 38 -23.24 -1.83 -4.83
N LEU A 39 -22.38 -2.13 -3.85
CA LEU A 39 -20.95 -2.32 -4.09
C LEU A 39 -20.68 -3.59 -4.89
N ARG A 40 -21.39 -4.69 -4.57
CA ARG A 40 -21.26 -5.95 -5.31
C ARG A 40 -21.64 -5.78 -6.78
N ASP A 41 -22.78 -5.14 -7.03
CA ASP A 41 -23.32 -4.91 -8.37
C ASP A 41 -22.42 -4.01 -9.21
N ALA A 42 -21.76 -3.03 -8.59
CA ALA A 42 -20.79 -2.18 -9.26
C ALA A 42 -19.43 -2.89 -9.51
N LEU A 43 -18.93 -3.64 -8.53
CA LEU A 43 -17.62 -4.28 -8.57
C LEU A 43 -17.54 -5.41 -9.61
N GLY A 44 -18.58 -6.24 -9.76
CA GLY A 44 -18.56 -7.38 -10.68
C GLY A 44 -18.20 -6.99 -12.12
N PRO A 45 -18.98 -6.09 -12.76
CA PRO A 45 -18.67 -5.60 -14.10
C PRO A 45 -17.36 -4.81 -14.19
N ALA A 46 -17.00 -4.06 -13.15
CA ALA A 46 -15.76 -3.27 -13.14
C ALA A 46 -14.51 -4.15 -13.08
N LEU A 47 -14.51 -5.20 -12.25
CA LEU A 47 -13.43 -6.18 -12.21
C LEU A 47 -13.33 -6.98 -13.52
N ALA A 48 -14.46 -7.30 -14.14
CA ALA A 48 -14.46 -7.95 -15.45
C ALA A 48 -13.79 -7.08 -16.52
N ARG A 49 -14.07 -5.77 -16.55
CA ARG A 49 -13.39 -4.83 -17.46
C ARG A 49 -11.91 -4.63 -17.10
N ALA A 50 -11.57 -4.63 -15.81
CA ALA A 50 -10.19 -4.50 -15.35
C ALA A 50 -9.29 -5.63 -15.89
N LEU A 51 -9.81 -6.86 -15.98
CA LEU A 51 -9.11 -8.00 -16.59
C LEU A 51 -8.71 -7.74 -18.05
N ASP A 52 -9.47 -6.94 -18.79
CA ASP A 52 -9.14 -6.58 -20.17
C ASP A 52 -8.20 -5.36 -20.24
N GLN A 53 -8.33 -4.41 -19.30
CA GLN A 53 -7.64 -3.12 -19.34
C GLN A 53 -6.19 -3.16 -18.82
N HIS A 54 -5.87 -4.03 -17.86
CA HIS A 54 -4.58 -3.99 -17.17
C HIS A 54 -3.39 -4.22 -18.11
N ALA A 55 -3.58 -4.99 -19.19
CA ALA A 55 -2.52 -5.33 -20.15
C ALA A 55 -1.95 -4.10 -20.88
N GLY A 56 -2.71 -3.00 -20.95
CA GLY A 56 -2.27 -1.75 -21.57
C GLY A 56 -1.24 -0.97 -20.75
N ASP A 57 -1.05 -1.27 -19.47
CA ASP A 57 -0.14 -0.53 -18.60
C ASP A 57 1.27 -1.14 -18.55
N VAL A 58 2.25 -0.33 -18.93
CA VAL A 58 3.68 -0.71 -18.97
C VAL A 58 4.49 -0.17 -17.79
N ALA A 59 4.01 0.89 -17.15
CA ALA A 59 4.67 1.49 -16.00
C ALA A 59 4.65 0.52 -14.80
N MET A 60 5.79 0.36 -14.13
CA MET A 60 5.93 -0.60 -13.02
C MET A 60 4.95 -0.30 -11.88
N GLN A 61 4.83 0.98 -11.52
CA GLN A 61 3.89 1.43 -10.49
C GLN A 61 2.45 0.99 -10.81
N ARG A 62 2.00 1.22 -12.05
CA ARG A 62 0.64 0.81 -12.47
C ARG A 62 0.47 -0.71 -12.43
N ARG A 63 1.48 -1.49 -12.83
CA ARG A 63 1.44 -2.95 -12.73
C ARG A 63 1.39 -3.45 -11.28
N ALA A 64 2.11 -2.80 -10.37
CA ALA A 64 2.07 -3.12 -8.94
C ALA A 64 0.69 -2.80 -8.32
N GLU A 65 0.05 -1.71 -8.73
CA GLU A 65 -1.32 -1.38 -8.32
C GLU A 65 -2.33 -2.42 -8.81
N TRP A 66 -2.26 -2.82 -10.08
CA TRP A 66 -3.08 -3.90 -10.63
C TRP A 66 -2.84 -5.22 -9.92
N LEU A 67 -1.58 -5.58 -9.68
CA LEU A 67 -1.21 -6.80 -8.95
C LEU A 67 -1.86 -6.82 -7.56
N THR A 68 -1.78 -5.70 -6.83
CA THR A 68 -2.40 -5.57 -5.50
C THR A 68 -3.92 -5.73 -5.59
N LEU A 69 -4.58 -5.10 -6.57
CA LEU A 69 -6.02 -5.24 -6.77
C LEU A 69 -6.43 -6.70 -7.02
N PHE A 70 -5.78 -7.37 -7.98
CA PHE A 70 -6.18 -8.73 -8.36
C PHE A 70 -5.87 -9.74 -7.26
N ALA A 71 -4.77 -9.56 -6.52
CA ALA A 71 -4.49 -10.36 -5.33
C ALA A 71 -5.58 -10.19 -4.27
N GLU A 72 -6.01 -8.97 -3.96
CA GLU A 72 -7.12 -8.75 -3.01
C GLU A 72 -8.44 -9.33 -3.55
N ALA A 73 -8.74 -9.14 -4.83
CA ALA A 73 -9.96 -9.65 -5.48
C ALA A 73 -10.03 -11.18 -5.46
N ALA A 74 -8.90 -11.87 -5.64
CA ALA A 74 -8.81 -13.33 -5.60
C ALA A 74 -9.10 -13.93 -4.20
N THR A 75 -9.11 -13.11 -3.14
CA THR A 75 -9.49 -13.56 -1.79
C THR A 75 -11.00 -13.54 -1.53
N VAL A 76 -11.78 -12.89 -2.41
CA VAL A 76 -13.23 -12.68 -2.22
C VAL A 76 -14.07 -13.12 -3.41
N SER A 77 -13.48 -13.29 -4.58
CA SER A 77 -14.13 -13.74 -5.79
C SER A 77 -13.77 -15.20 -6.08
N ASP A 78 -14.76 -15.99 -6.48
CA ASP A 78 -14.58 -17.36 -6.99
C ASP A 78 -14.19 -17.38 -8.48
N ASP A 79 -14.06 -16.21 -9.12
CA ASP A 79 -13.60 -16.11 -10.51
C ASP A 79 -12.08 -16.40 -10.59
N GLU A 80 -11.72 -17.61 -11.02
CA GLU A 80 -10.34 -18.08 -11.09
C GLU A 80 -9.43 -17.17 -11.93
N ARG A 81 -9.99 -16.41 -12.88
CA ARG A 81 -9.25 -15.45 -13.69
C ARG A 81 -8.56 -14.38 -12.84
N MET A 82 -9.12 -14.03 -11.67
CA MET A 82 -8.49 -13.08 -10.74
C MET A 82 -7.17 -13.63 -10.19
N ARG A 83 -7.16 -14.91 -9.78
CA ARG A 83 -5.97 -15.57 -9.27
C ARG A 83 -4.93 -15.79 -10.36
N GLU A 84 -5.35 -16.21 -11.55
CA GLU A 84 -4.48 -16.37 -12.73
C GLU A 84 -3.80 -15.03 -13.09
N THR A 85 -4.58 -13.96 -13.20
CA THR A 85 -4.08 -12.62 -13.55
C THR A 85 -3.11 -12.08 -12.49
N ALA A 86 -3.38 -12.32 -11.20
CA ALA A 86 -2.45 -11.97 -10.12
C ALA A 86 -1.13 -12.74 -10.24
N GLY A 87 -1.18 -14.04 -10.57
CA GLY A 87 0.02 -14.85 -10.81
C GLY A 87 0.86 -14.36 -12.01
N ASP A 88 0.21 -14.02 -13.11
CA ASP A 88 0.87 -13.50 -14.31
C ASP A 88 1.51 -12.13 -14.06
N LEU A 89 0.80 -11.23 -13.37
CA LEU A 89 1.33 -9.93 -12.97
C LEU A 89 2.47 -10.07 -11.96
N LEU A 90 2.37 -10.99 -10.99
CA LEU A 90 3.46 -11.28 -10.05
C LEU A 90 4.73 -11.69 -10.82
N ALA A 91 4.60 -12.59 -11.79
CA ALA A 91 5.73 -13.01 -12.62
C ALA A 91 6.26 -11.87 -13.53
N ALA A 92 5.39 -10.98 -14.01
CA ALA A 92 5.78 -9.83 -14.81
C ALA A 92 6.53 -8.76 -13.99
N VAL A 93 5.99 -8.38 -12.82
CA VAL A 93 6.59 -7.39 -11.92
C VAL A 93 7.92 -7.92 -11.37
N SER A 94 7.97 -9.19 -10.94
CA SER A 94 9.19 -9.81 -10.39
C SER A 94 10.35 -9.87 -11.38
N ARG A 95 10.06 -9.97 -12.69
CA ARG A 95 11.10 -9.92 -13.73
C ARG A 95 11.65 -8.52 -13.97
N CYS A 96 10.88 -7.49 -13.63
CA CYS A 96 11.20 -6.11 -13.95
C CYS A 96 11.61 -5.27 -12.74
N TRP A 97 11.41 -5.72 -11.49
CA TRP A 97 11.65 -4.91 -10.28
C TRP A 97 13.07 -4.32 -10.16
N ARG A 98 14.05 -4.92 -10.85
CA ARG A 98 15.45 -4.47 -10.90
C ARG A 98 15.67 -3.30 -11.84
N SER A 99 14.66 -2.97 -12.65
CA SER A 99 14.62 -1.82 -13.54
C SER A 99 13.97 -0.60 -12.87
N ALA A 100 13.55 -0.71 -11.61
CA ALA A 100 13.07 0.45 -10.86
C ALA A 100 14.16 1.53 -10.80
N THR A 101 13.72 2.78 -10.95
CA THR A 101 14.60 3.94 -11.04
C THR A 101 14.82 4.60 -9.68
N THR A 102 13.91 4.37 -8.73
CA THR A 102 13.96 4.91 -7.37
C THR A 102 13.71 3.81 -6.34
N THR A 103 14.11 4.06 -5.09
CA THR A 103 13.83 3.17 -3.97
C THR A 103 12.33 3.04 -3.72
N ALA A 104 11.57 4.13 -3.82
CA ALA A 104 10.12 4.12 -3.71
C ALA A 104 9.44 3.22 -4.75
N GLU A 105 9.83 3.31 -6.03
CA GLU A 105 9.27 2.49 -7.10
C GLU A 105 9.56 1.00 -6.87
N ALA A 106 10.80 0.67 -6.47
CA ALA A 106 11.18 -0.69 -6.13
C ALA A 106 10.40 -1.21 -4.92
N ALA A 107 10.29 -0.42 -3.85
CA ALA A 107 9.60 -0.80 -2.62
C ALA A 107 8.10 -1.04 -2.86
N ALA A 108 7.43 -0.17 -3.62
CA ALA A 108 6.02 -0.34 -3.98
C ALA A 108 5.78 -1.63 -4.79
N ALA A 109 6.67 -1.93 -5.75
CA ALA A 109 6.61 -3.18 -6.52
C ALA A 109 6.83 -4.41 -5.65
N LEU A 110 7.79 -4.35 -4.72
CA LEU A 110 8.11 -5.44 -3.80
C LEU A 110 6.99 -5.68 -2.78
N GLU A 111 6.36 -4.64 -2.25
CA GLU A 111 5.17 -4.76 -1.41
C GLU A 111 4.04 -5.49 -2.14
N ALA A 112 3.74 -5.09 -3.38
CA ALA A 112 2.72 -5.73 -4.20
C ALA A 112 3.06 -7.21 -4.48
N CYS A 113 4.33 -7.52 -4.78
CA CYS A 113 4.80 -8.89 -4.96
C CYS A 113 4.66 -9.74 -3.69
N LEU A 114 5.04 -9.20 -2.52
CA LEU A 114 4.93 -9.89 -1.24
C LEU A 114 3.46 -10.23 -0.92
N GLY A 115 2.57 -9.25 -1.04
CA GLY A 115 1.14 -9.44 -0.80
C GLY A 115 0.52 -10.46 -1.76
N ALA A 116 0.80 -10.34 -3.06
CA ALA A 116 0.27 -11.26 -4.06
C ALA A 116 0.82 -12.69 -3.91
N ALA A 117 2.13 -12.84 -3.66
CA ALA A 117 2.76 -14.13 -3.47
C ALA A 117 2.19 -14.90 -2.27
N CYS A 118 1.77 -14.20 -1.22
CA CYS A 118 1.04 -14.79 -0.10
C CYS A 118 -0.33 -15.35 -0.54
N VAL A 119 -1.11 -14.59 -1.31
CA VAL A 119 -2.43 -15.01 -1.81
C VAL A 119 -2.35 -16.21 -2.76
N VAL A 120 -1.33 -16.27 -3.61
CA VAL A 120 -1.14 -17.39 -4.56
C VAL A 120 -0.26 -18.52 -4.01
N ASP A 121 0.07 -18.50 -2.70
CA ASP A 121 0.94 -19.46 -2.00
C ASP A 121 2.28 -19.75 -2.73
N ASN A 122 2.90 -18.69 -3.27
CA ASN A 122 4.19 -18.78 -3.95
C ASN A 122 5.34 -18.42 -3.00
N ARG A 123 5.74 -19.39 -2.16
CA ARG A 123 6.84 -19.22 -1.19
C ARG A 123 8.17 -18.82 -1.82
N GLY A 124 8.44 -19.27 -3.05
CA GLY A 124 9.65 -18.90 -3.78
C GLY A 124 9.67 -17.41 -4.14
N ALA A 125 8.52 -16.88 -4.57
CA ALA A 125 8.37 -15.45 -4.84
C ALA A 125 8.44 -14.59 -3.56
N ILE A 126 7.92 -15.09 -2.42
CA ILE A 126 8.07 -14.41 -1.12
C ILE A 126 9.55 -14.26 -0.76
N ALA A 127 10.32 -15.35 -0.79
CA ALA A 127 11.74 -15.33 -0.48
C ALA A 127 12.51 -14.38 -1.42
N ALA A 128 12.25 -14.46 -2.73
CA ALA A 128 12.89 -13.59 -3.72
C ALA A 128 12.58 -12.10 -3.51
N ALA A 129 11.34 -11.77 -3.13
CA ALA A 129 10.96 -10.38 -2.86
C ALA A 129 11.59 -9.85 -1.56
N ILE A 130 11.72 -10.69 -0.51
CA ILE A 130 12.44 -10.31 0.72
C ILE A 130 13.92 -10.06 0.42
N ASP A 131 14.59 -10.97 -0.29
CA ASP A 131 16.00 -10.82 -0.65
C ASP A 131 16.24 -9.54 -1.47
N GLU A 132 15.32 -9.24 -2.39
CA GLU A 132 15.41 -8.03 -3.22
C GLU A 132 15.10 -6.75 -2.41
N LEU A 133 14.18 -6.80 -1.45
CA LEU A 133 13.91 -5.68 -0.53
C LEU A 133 15.14 -5.35 0.32
N GLU A 134 15.79 -6.37 0.89
CA GLU A 134 17.05 -6.19 1.64
C GLU A 134 18.16 -5.62 0.76
N ARG A 135 18.26 -6.08 -0.50
CA ARG A 135 19.23 -5.59 -1.48
C ARG A 135 19.01 -4.11 -1.85
N VAL A 136 17.76 -3.65 -1.91
CA VAL A 136 17.41 -2.26 -2.24
C VAL A 136 17.59 -1.35 -1.02
N VAL A 137 17.08 -1.76 0.14
CA VAL A 137 17.08 -0.95 1.37
C VAL A 137 18.49 -0.86 1.99
N GLY A 138 19.22 -1.98 2.03
CA GLY A 138 20.49 -2.08 2.76
C GLY A 138 21.54 -1.02 2.37
N PRO A 139 21.84 -0.81 1.08
CA PRO A 139 22.81 0.19 0.65
C PRO A 139 22.31 1.64 0.73
N ALA A 140 20.99 1.86 0.68
CA ALA A 140 20.39 3.19 0.71
C ALA A 140 20.19 3.72 2.14
N TYR A 141 20.16 2.82 3.13
CA TYR A 141 19.92 3.16 4.53
C TYR A 141 21.17 3.71 5.21
N SER A 142 21.00 4.87 5.84
CA SER A 142 21.96 5.50 6.74
C SER A 142 21.31 5.67 8.13
N PRO A 143 21.87 5.07 9.20
CA PRO A 143 21.28 5.13 10.54
C PRO A 143 21.01 6.57 11.01
N GLY A 144 19.77 6.83 11.45
CA GLY A 144 19.32 8.14 11.92
C GLY A 144 19.04 9.19 10.82
N GLU A 145 19.48 8.94 9.58
CA GLU A 145 19.25 9.77 8.39
C GLU A 145 18.16 9.20 7.47
N GLY A 146 17.85 7.90 7.59
CA GLY A 146 16.83 7.21 6.81
C GLY A 146 17.38 6.67 5.49
N LEU A 147 16.52 6.58 4.48
CA LEU A 147 16.92 6.20 3.12
C LEU A 147 17.38 7.42 2.34
N LEU A 148 18.55 7.31 1.73
CA LEU A 148 19.11 8.32 0.84
C LEU A 148 19.16 7.77 -0.58
N ASP A 149 18.85 8.61 -1.55
CA ASP A 149 19.00 8.25 -2.96
C ASP A 149 20.51 8.11 -3.32
N PRO A 150 20.87 7.64 -4.53
CA PRO A 150 22.26 7.50 -4.93
C PRO A 150 23.08 8.81 -4.94
N SER A 151 22.41 9.97 -4.94
CA SER A 151 23.04 11.29 -4.82
C SER A 151 23.24 11.75 -3.37
N GLY A 152 22.69 11.01 -2.40
CA GLY A 152 22.66 11.35 -0.99
C GLY A 152 21.46 12.22 -0.58
N ALA A 153 20.48 12.41 -1.46
CA ALA A 153 19.30 13.22 -1.20
C ALA A 153 18.25 12.44 -0.41
N PHE A 154 17.56 13.14 0.49
CA PHE A 154 16.45 12.59 1.26
C PHE A 154 15.15 12.79 0.49
N GLU A 155 14.43 11.68 0.24
CA GLU A 155 13.13 11.70 -0.39
C GLU A 155 12.07 11.07 0.52
N LEU A 156 10.96 11.79 0.75
CA LEU A 156 9.87 11.32 1.61
C LEU A 156 9.22 10.04 1.07
N ALA A 157 9.05 9.96 -0.25
CA ALA A 157 8.45 8.79 -0.89
C ALA A 157 9.26 7.52 -0.60
N ASP A 158 10.59 7.60 -0.66
CA ASP A 158 11.45 6.45 -0.39
C ASP A 158 11.22 5.92 1.03
N GLN A 159 11.10 6.81 2.03
CA GLN A 159 10.81 6.40 3.41
C GLN A 159 9.44 5.70 3.51
N ILE A 160 8.40 6.31 2.95
CA ILE A 160 7.01 5.85 3.09
C ILE A 160 6.82 4.49 2.42
N TYR A 161 7.24 4.34 1.17
CA TYR A 161 7.05 3.10 0.43
C TYR A 161 7.94 1.97 0.96
N ALA A 162 9.18 2.27 1.38
CA ALA A 162 10.02 1.26 2.02
C ALA A 162 9.47 0.82 3.37
N ALA A 163 8.99 1.76 4.21
CA ALA A 163 8.36 1.42 5.48
C ALA A 163 7.11 0.54 5.27
N SER A 164 6.27 0.86 4.29
CA SER A 164 5.11 0.03 3.93
C SER A 164 5.52 -1.39 3.51
N ALA A 165 6.53 -1.53 2.64
CA ALA A 165 7.05 -2.82 2.19
C ALA A 165 7.68 -3.63 3.33
N LEU A 166 8.44 -2.98 4.22
CA LEU A 166 9.07 -3.59 5.39
C LEU A 166 8.03 -4.09 6.40
N LEU A 167 6.97 -3.34 6.66
CA LEU A 167 5.87 -3.82 7.51
C LEU A 167 5.17 -5.05 6.89
N THR A 168 5.03 -5.09 5.56
CA THR A 168 4.47 -6.27 4.87
C THR A 168 5.41 -7.47 4.98
N ALA A 169 6.73 -7.24 4.86
CA ALA A 169 7.72 -8.29 5.08
C ALA A 169 7.72 -8.77 6.53
N TYR A 170 7.51 -7.88 7.52
CA TYR A 170 7.35 -8.24 8.92
C TYR A 170 6.13 -9.13 9.14
N GLU A 171 4.95 -8.72 8.66
CA GLU A 171 3.70 -9.49 8.80
C GLU A 171 3.83 -10.91 8.24
N ILE A 172 4.58 -11.08 7.15
CA ILE A 172 4.79 -12.39 6.51
C ILE A 172 5.84 -13.24 7.25
N SER A 173 6.91 -12.62 7.77
CA SER A 173 8.10 -13.35 8.24
C SER A 173 8.29 -13.35 9.77
N GLY A 174 7.63 -12.46 10.50
CA GLY A 174 7.84 -12.21 11.92
C GLY A 174 9.21 -11.61 12.27
N ARG A 175 10.02 -11.21 11.29
CA ARG A 175 11.38 -10.68 11.52
C ARG A 175 11.31 -9.24 12.02
N LEU A 176 11.49 -9.07 13.34
CA LEU A 176 11.44 -7.77 14.03
C LEU A 176 12.23 -6.63 13.36
N PRO A 177 13.45 -6.84 12.80
CA PRO A 177 14.21 -5.77 12.18
C PRO A 177 13.45 -4.99 11.10
N TYR A 178 12.54 -5.64 10.36
CA TYR A 178 11.76 -4.94 9.34
C TYR A 178 10.79 -3.92 9.94
N SER A 179 10.04 -4.32 10.98
CA SER A 179 9.11 -3.41 11.65
C SER A 179 9.83 -2.25 12.36
N MET A 180 10.96 -2.54 13.01
CA MET A 180 11.76 -1.53 13.71
C MET A 180 12.38 -0.54 12.73
N LEU A 181 12.89 -1.03 11.59
CA LEU A 181 13.40 -0.14 10.54
C LEU A 181 12.27 0.70 9.94
N ALA A 182 11.10 0.12 9.66
CA ALA A 182 9.95 0.87 9.19
C ALA A 182 9.56 2.01 10.16
N GLU A 183 9.58 1.74 11.46
CA GLU A 183 9.35 2.74 12.51
C GLU A 183 10.39 3.88 12.44
N GLU A 184 11.68 3.55 12.35
CA GLU A 184 12.76 4.55 12.25
C GLU A 184 12.62 5.42 10.98
N LEU A 185 12.28 4.82 9.84
CA LEU A 185 12.08 5.55 8.58
C LEU A 185 10.94 6.55 8.72
N MET A 186 9.83 6.17 9.37
CA MET A 186 8.69 7.04 9.57
C MET A 186 8.96 8.15 10.60
N GLN A 187 9.70 7.87 11.67
CA GLN A 187 10.17 8.92 12.60
C GLN A 187 11.09 9.92 11.90
N THR A 188 11.93 9.44 10.98
CA THR A 188 12.80 10.30 10.19
C THR A 188 12.02 11.17 9.21
N ALA A 189 11.05 10.58 8.49
CA ALA A 189 10.12 11.33 7.64
C ALA A 189 9.32 12.38 8.42
N GLN A 190 8.88 12.06 9.64
CA GLN A 190 8.18 13.00 10.51
C GLN A 190 9.08 14.19 10.90
N ARG A 191 10.34 13.94 11.27
CA ARG A 191 11.32 14.98 11.63
C ARG A 191 11.64 15.93 10.47
N GLN A 192 11.68 15.41 9.23
CA GLN A 192 11.96 16.20 8.02
C GLN A 192 10.72 16.92 7.47
N GLY A 193 9.53 16.62 8.00
CA GLY A 193 8.26 17.24 7.63
C GLY A 193 7.58 16.55 6.46
N TRP A 194 6.56 15.75 6.74
CA TRP A 194 5.76 15.02 5.74
C TRP A 194 4.86 15.92 4.87
N ASP A 195 4.69 17.19 5.26
CA ASP A 195 3.76 18.17 4.66
C ASP A 195 4.04 18.47 3.18
N ALA A 196 5.21 18.10 2.67
CA ALA A 196 5.64 18.40 1.30
C ALA A 196 5.18 17.36 0.24
N CYS A 197 4.60 16.23 0.65
CA CYS A 197 4.21 15.17 -0.29
C CYS A 197 2.78 15.36 -0.83
N GLY A 198 2.52 14.84 -2.04
CA GLY A 198 1.19 14.85 -2.64
C GLY A 198 0.18 14.03 -1.83
N ILE A 199 -1.12 14.19 -2.13
CA ILE A 199 -2.20 13.57 -1.34
C ILE A 199 -2.10 12.04 -1.27
N ILE A 200 -1.74 11.35 -2.35
CA ILE A 200 -1.55 9.90 -2.36
C ILE A 200 -0.44 9.50 -1.37
N ALA A 201 0.74 10.11 -1.48
CA ALA A 201 1.85 9.84 -0.57
C ALA A 201 1.52 10.18 0.90
N SER A 202 0.74 11.24 1.14
CA SER A 202 0.22 11.54 2.47
C SER A 202 -0.70 10.42 2.97
N CYS A 203 -1.61 9.93 2.13
CA CYS A 203 -2.51 8.83 2.51
C CYS A 203 -1.74 7.53 2.77
N ASP A 204 -0.70 7.23 1.99
CA ASP A 204 0.17 6.09 2.26
C ASP A 204 0.98 6.25 3.54
N ALA A 205 1.48 7.45 3.84
CA ALA A 205 2.11 7.74 5.14
C ALA A 205 1.13 7.50 6.31
N ALA A 206 -0.12 7.96 6.18
CA ALA A 206 -1.15 7.72 7.18
C ALA A 206 -1.46 6.22 7.36
N ARG A 207 -1.43 5.42 6.27
CA ARG A 207 -1.57 3.95 6.34
C ARG A 207 -0.41 3.30 7.09
N VAL A 208 0.83 3.73 6.82
CA VAL A 208 2.01 3.21 7.52
C VAL A 208 1.97 3.56 9.00
N PHE A 209 1.69 4.82 9.36
CA PHE A 209 1.48 5.22 10.75
C PHE A 209 0.34 4.42 11.39
N GLY A 210 -0.70 4.12 10.63
CA GLY A 210 -1.76 3.28 11.12
C GLY A 210 -1.29 1.86 11.49
N ARG A 211 -0.55 1.21 10.61
CA ARG A 211 0.02 -0.13 10.89
C ARG A 211 0.97 -0.12 12.08
N LEU A 212 1.79 0.93 12.23
CA LEU A 212 2.65 1.12 13.40
C LEU A 212 1.84 1.30 14.69
N ALA A 213 0.73 2.04 14.65
CA ALA A 213 -0.16 2.20 15.80
C ALA A 213 -0.77 0.87 16.25
N SER A 214 -1.13 -0.02 15.32
CA SER A 214 -1.56 -1.39 15.66
C SER A 214 -0.46 -2.18 16.36
N LEU A 215 0.78 -2.13 15.86
CA LEU A 215 1.92 -2.81 16.49
C LEU A 215 2.19 -2.28 17.90
N HIS A 216 2.09 -0.97 18.11
CA HIS A 216 2.29 -0.35 19.42
C HIS A 216 1.15 -0.64 20.41
N SER A 217 0.02 -1.13 19.92
CA SER A 217 -1.11 -1.58 20.74
C SER A 217 -1.05 -3.07 21.07
N ASP A 218 -0.05 -3.79 20.54
CA ASP A 218 0.18 -5.22 20.78
C ASP A 218 1.26 -5.40 21.85
N ASP A 219 0.87 -5.91 23.02
CA ASP A 219 1.77 -6.11 24.17
C ASP A 219 2.93 -7.07 23.86
N ASP A 220 2.71 -8.10 23.03
CA ASP A 220 3.74 -9.07 22.66
C ASP A 220 4.79 -8.41 21.75
N TYR A 221 4.34 -7.55 20.84
CA TYR A 221 5.24 -6.76 20.00
C TYR A 221 6.08 -5.79 20.84
N VAL A 222 5.43 -5.00 21.71
CA VAL A 222 6.08 -4.00 22.56
C VAL A 222 7.10 -4.65 23.51
N ALA A 223 6.85 -5.87 23.96
CA ALA A 223 7.80 -6.62 24.77
C ALA A 223 9.05 -7.09 24.01
N ALA A 224 8.96 -7.25 22.68
CA ALA A 224 10.01 -7.83 21.85
C ALA A 224 10.79 -6.79 21.03
N ALA A 225 10.17 -5.68 20.65
CA ALA A 225 10.75 -4.65 19.79
C ALA A 225 11.30 -3.45 20.59
N VAL A 226 12.25 -2.73 20.00
CA VAL A 226 12.63 -1.40 20.51
C VAL A 226 11.69 -0.38 19.89
N VAL A 227 10.68 0.03 20.66
CA VAL A 227 9.65 0.99 20.25
C VAL A 227 9.95 2.40 20.72
N ALA A 228 9.51 3.42 19.99
CA ALA A 228 9.54 4.79 20.50
C ALA A 228 8.47 5.01 21.60
N PRO A 229 8.87 5.29 22.85
CA PRO A 229 7.96 5.29 24.00
C PRO A 229 6.98 6.47 24.04
N HIS A 230 7.16 7.46 23.16
CA HIS A 230 6.33 8.67 23.08
C HIS A 230 5.70 8.87 21.71
N ALA A 231 5.83 7.89 20.82
CA ALA A 231 5.19 7.96 19.52
C ALA A 231 3.68 7.73 19.66
N ASP A 232 2.90 8.63 19.10
CA ASP A 232 1.45 8.49 18.95
C ASP A 232 1.12 8.40 17.45
N TYR A 233 1.37 7.21 16.89
CA TYR A 233 1.22 6.98 15.46
C TYR A 233 -0.24 7.06 15.00
N ARG A 234 -1.19 6.79 15.89
CA ARG A 234 -2.62 6.99 15.58
C ARG A 234 -2.90 8.48 15.41
N ALA A 235 -2.46 9.33 16.33
CA ALA A 235 -2.63 10.78 16.21
C ALA A 235 -1.89 11.35 15.00
N ASP A 236 -0.71 10.81 14.64
CA ASP A 236 -0.01 11.20 13.42
C ASP A 236 -0.81 10.89 12.15
N ALA A 237 -1.38 9.69 12.04
CA ALA A 237 -2.25 9.32 10.93
C ALA A 237 -3.50 10.22 10.85
N GLU A 238 -4.17 10.46 11.99
CA GLU A 238 -5.35 11.34 12.06
C GLU A 238 -5.05 12.78 11.63
N ARG A 239 -3.89 13.31 12.05
CA ARG A 239 -3.43 14.65 11.67
C ARG A 239 -3.18 14.74 10.17
N ILE A 240 -2.61 13.70 9.56
CA ILE A 240 -2.45 13.62 8.10
C ILE A 240 -3.79 13.65 7.40
N LEU A 241 -4.71 12.78 7.79
CA LEU A 241 -6.00 12.66 7.13
C LEU A 241 -6.85 13.92 7.29
N THR A 242 -6.86 14.52 8.48
CA THR A 242 -7.56 15.79 8.74
C THR A 242 -7.08 16.91 7.80
N ARG A 243 -5.78 16.96 7.52
CA ARG A 243 -5.21 17.97 6.60
C ARG A 243 -5.61 17.74 5.14
N GLN A 244 -5.71 16.48 4.71
CA GLN A 244 -6.07 16.14 3.32
C GLN A 244 -7.57 16.20 3.05
N ALA A 245 -8.41 16.10 4.09
CA ALA A 245 -9.87 16.07 3.98
C ALA A 245 -10.47 17.14 3.03
N PRO A 246 -10.02 18.41 3.02
CA PRO A 246 -10.61 19.44 2.15
C PRO A 246 -10.41 19.22 0.65
N ARG A 247 -9.40 18.44 0.25
CA ARG A 247 -9.03 18.16 -1.16
C ARG A 247 -9.27 16.71 -1.56
N ALA A 248 -9.60 15.85 -0.61
CA ALA A 248 -9.67 14.42 -0.82
C ALA A 248 -10.71 14.00 -1.86
N LEU A 249 -11.75 14.80 -2.10
CA LEU A 249 -12.83 14.45 -3.01
C LEU A 249 -12.70 15.09 -4.41
N ASP A 250 -11.60 15.82 -4.66
CA ASP A 250 -11.38 16.56 -5.91
C ASP A 250 -11.20 15.61 -7.09
N ASP A 251 -10.45 14.52 -6.91
CA ASP A 251 -10.19 13.48 -7.90
C ASP A 251 -10.59 12.08 -7.36
N PRO A 252 -11.18 11.19 -8.18
CA PRO A 252 -11.55 9.85 -7.75
C PRO A 252 -10.38 9.01 -7.19
N ARG A 253 -9.19 9.12 -7.78
CA ARG A 253 -8.03 8.35 -7.31
C ARG A 253 -7.55 8.86 -5.95
N ASP A 254 -7.55 10.17 -5.76
CA ASP A 254 -7.22 10.80 -4.48
C ASP A 254 -8.25 10.42 -3.40
N ALA A 255 -9.54 10.43 -3.75
CA ALA A 255 -10.62 10.01 -2.86
C ALA A 255 -10.47 8.55 -2.44
N ALA A 256 -10.08 7.68 -3.37
CA ALA A 256 -9.83 6.28 -3.07
C ALA A 256 -8.61 6.06 -2.18
N ALA A 257 -7.51 6.76 -2.43
CA ALA A 257 -6.31 6.69 -1.58
C ALA A 257 -6.63 7.18 -0.15
N TYR A 258 -7.37 8.28 -0.03
CA TYR A 258 -7.84 8.80 1.25
C TYR A 258 -8.80 7.83 1.96
N GLY A 259 -9.73 7.24 1.22
CA GLY A 259 -10.64 6.21 1.73
C GLY A 259 -9.92 4.97 2.24
N LEU A 260 -8.88 4.50 1.53
CA LEU A 260 -8.05 3.37 1.97
C LEU A 260 -7.34 3.67 3.29
N ALA A 261 -6.79 4.87 3.43
CA ALA A 261 -6.12 5.28 4.65
C ALA A 261 -7.08 5.39 5.85
N LEU A 262 -8.32 5.82 5.63
CA LEU A 262 -9.34 5.82 6.68
C LEU A 262 -9.79 4.42 7.09
N LEU A 263 -9.91 3.50 6.13
CA LEU A 263 -10.23 2.11 6.45
C LEU A 263 -9.12 1.49 7.29
N GLU A 264 -7.84 1.76 6.98
CA GLU A 264 -6.70 1.28 7.75
C GLU A 264 -6.75 1.75 9.21
N LEU A 265 -7.09 3.02 9.44
CA LEU A 265 -7.19 3.60 10.78
C LEU A 265 -8.35 3.01 11.62
N LEU A 266 -9.41 2.52 10.97
CA LEU A 266 -10.57 1.94 11.63
C LEU A 266 -10.40 0.46 12.03
N VAL A 267 -9.47 -0.25 11.40
CA VAL A 267 -9.22 -1.68 11.67
C VAL A 267 -8.37 -1.90 12.93
N GLN A 268 -7.81 -0.81 13.49
CA GLN A 268 -6.96 -0.80 14.68
C GLN A 268 -7.74 -0.85 15.98
#